data_AF-A0A2U1IYF9-F1
#
_entry.id   AF-A0A2U1IYF9-F1
#
_cell.length_a   1.000
_cell.length_b   1.000
_cell.length_c   1.000
_cell.angle_alpha   90.00
_cell.angle_beta   90.00
_cell.angle_gamma   90.00
#
_symmetry.space_group_name_H-M   'P 1'
#
loop_
_entity.id
_entity.type
_entity.pdbx_description
1 polymer ?
#
loop_
_entity_poly.entity_id
_entity_poly.type
_entity_poly.pdbx_seq_one_letter_code
_entity_poly.pdbx_strand_id
1 'polypeptide(L)'
;MEMTRIYSMEEFYNLPKNKWGIPEHLQTHLVESCFDKKYHGLDLIIVPGLGFDRNGNRLGHGKGYYDKFYTRCLQMNLTDQKQIPYLLAVCLSEQLVDFIPHGDQDVVMNAIITQEGEIFKKN
;
A
#
# COMPACT_ATOMS: atom_id res chain seq x y z
N MET A 1 10.90 -1.42 -0.44
CA MET A 1 9.70 -1.91 -1.14
C MET A 1 9.55 -1.09 -2.39
N GLU A 2 9.20 -1.73 -3.50
CA GLU A 2 8.98 -1.12 -4.80
C GLU A 2 7.64 -1.68 -5.32
N MET A 3 6.85 -0.87 -6.02
CA MET A 3 5.64 -1.36 -6.70
C MET A 3 5.98 -1.54 -8.17
N THR A 4 6.05 -2.80 -8.59
CA THR A 4 6.49 -3.19 -9.93
C THR A 4 5.31 -3.65 -10.78
N ARG A 5 5.40 -3.37 -12.07
CA ARG A 5 4.33 -3.72 -13.02
C ARG A 5 4.31 -5.24 -13.27
N ILE A 6 3.11 -5.81 -13.20
CA ILE A 6 2.79 -7.16 -13.67
C ILE A 6 1.82 -7.01 -14.85
N TYR A 7 2.03 -7.78 -15.93
CA TYR A 7 1.27 -7.67 -17.16
C TYR A 7 0.15 -8.70 -17.28
N SER A 8 0.24 -9.82 -16.57
CA SER A 8 -0.78 -10.87 -16.60
C SER A 8 -0.83 -11.70 -15.33
N MET A 9 -1.93 -12.42 -15.13
CA MET A 9 -2.04 -13.40 -14.05
C MET A 9 -1.09 -14.58 -14.24
N GLU A 10 -0.80 -14.95 -15.49
CA GLU A 10 0.19 -15.99 -15.80
C GLU A 10 1.58 -15.58 -15.32
N GLU A 11 1.99 -14.32 -15.54
CA GLU A 11 3.23 -13.79 -14.99
C GLU A 11 3.22 -13.88 -13.46
N PHE A 12 2.15 -13.39 -12.81
CA PHE A 12 2.02 -13.41 -11.35
C PHE A 12 2.19 -14.81 -10.75
N TYR A 13 1.54 -15.82 -11.33
CA TYR A 13 1.63 -17.21 -10.83
C TYR A 13 3.02 -17.84 -11.02
N ASN A 14 3.79 -17.34 -11.99
CA ASN A 14 5.15 -17.80 -12.27
C ASN A 14 6.24 -17.00 -11.53
N LEU A 15 5.89 -15.94 -10.79
CA LEU A 15 6.85 -15.19 -10.00
C LEU A 15 7.47 -16.05 -8.89
N PRO A 16 8.78 -15.91 -8.61
CA PRO A 16 9.39 -16.56 -7.47
C PRO A 16 8.78 -16.02 -6.17
N LYS A 17 8.71 -16.88 -5.16
CA LYS A 17 8.20 -16.52 -3.84
C LYS A 17 9.34 -16.06 -2.94
N ASN A 18 9.10 -14.99 -2.19
CA ASN A 18 10.02 -14.54 -1.16
C ASN A 18 9.97 -15.45 0.08
N LYS A 19 10.75 -15.11 1.10
CA LYS A 19 10.82 -15.87 2.37
C LYS A 19 9.49 -15.97 3.14
N TRP A 20 8.48 -15.17 2.78
CA TRP A 20 7.13 -15.18 3.34
C TRP A 20 6.14 -15.94 2.45
N GLY A 21 6.59 -16.55 1.36
CA GLY A 21 5.74 -17.27 0.42
C GLY A 21 4.96 -16.36 -0.55
N ILE A 22 5.25 -15.06 -0.58
CA ILE A 22 4.56 -14.08 -1.43
C ILE A 22 5.28 -13.98 -2.78
N PRO A 23 4.56 -14.08 -3.92
CA PRO A 23 5.14 -13.87 -5.25
C PRO A 23 5.68 -12.44 -5.40
N GLU A 24 6.94 -12.28 -5.80
CA GLU A 24 7.55 -10.97 -6.07
C GLU A 24 8.62 -11.07 -7.17
N HIS A 25 8.83 -9.98 -7.92
CA HIS A 25 9.98 -9.91 -8.83
C HIS A 25 11.30 -9.96 -8.05
N LEU A 26 12.29 -10.69 -8.56
CA LEU A 26 13.64 -10.64 -7.97
C LEU A 26 14.27 -9.28 -8.24
N GLN A 27 14.99 -8.75 -7.25
CA GLN A 27 15.68 -7.44 -7.34
C GLN A 27 16.70 -7.35 -8.48
N THR A 28 17.10 -8.48 -9.06
CA THR A 28 18.07 -8.58 -10.15
C THR A 28 17.47 -8.38 -11.55
N HIS A 29 16.14 -8.40 -11.70
CA HIS A 29 15.51 -8.18 -13.00
C HIS A 29 15.25 -6.69 -13.24
N LEU A 30 15.45 -6.27 -14.49
CA LEU A 30 14.96 -4.98 -14.98
C LEU A 30 13.43 -5.06 -15.02
N VAL A 31 12.80 -4.51 -13.99
CA VAL A 31 11.34 -4.46 -13.83
C VAL A 31 10.89 -3.02 -13.79
N GLU A 32 9.71 -2.77 -14.33
CA GLU A 32 9.17 -1.42 -14.39
C GLU A 32 8.61 -1.00 -13.04
N SER A 33 9.11 0.11 -12.51
CA SER A 33 8.63 0.71 -11.26
C SER A 33 7.51 1.71 -11.55
N CYS A 34 6.56 1.84 -10.63
CA CYS A 34 5.58 2.93 -10.67
C CYS A 34 6.21 4.34 -10.65
N PHE A 35 7.48 4.46 -10.26
CA PHE A 35 8.25 5.70 -10.26
C PHE A 35 9.04 5.96 -11.53
N ASP A 36 9.06 5.03 -12.50
CA ASP A 36 9.70 5.28 -13.79
C ASP A 36 9.13 6.54 -14.46
N LYS A 37 9.97 7.27 -15.20
CA LYS A 37 9.61 8.58 -15.79
C LYS A 37 8.42 8.52 -16.74
N LYS A 38 8.18 7.37 -17.36
CA LYS A 38 7.05 7.17 -18.28
C LYS A 38 5.69 7.05 -17.59
N TYR A 39 5.67 6.93 -16.25
CA TYR A 39 4.46 6.82 -15.46
C TYR A 39 4.21 8.08 -14.64
N HIS A 40 2.94 8.37 -14.39
CA HIS A 40 2.51 9.48 -13.54
C HIS A 40 2.37 9.11 -12.06
N GLY A 41 2.82 7.93 -11.64
CA GLY A 41 2.61 7.42 -10.29
C GLY A 41 1.47 6.41 -10.21
N LEU A 42 0.80 6.34 -9.07
CA LEU A 42 -0.31 5.42 -8.80
C LEU A 42 -1.57 6.22 -8.46
N ASP A 43 -2.72 5.83 -9.00
CA ASP A 43 -4.02 6.38 -8.61
C ASP A 43 -4.48 5.85 -7.24
N LEU A 44 -4.23 4.56 -6.97
CA LEU A 44 -4.75 3.81 -5.83
C LEU A 44 -3.69 2.85 -5.30
N ILE A 45 -3.60 2.71 -3.98
CA ILE A 45 -2.88 1.63 -3.31
C ILE A 45 -3.87 0.91 -2.39
N ILE A 46 -3.97 -0.41 -2.57
CA ILE A 46 -4.63 -1.28 -1.59
C ILE A 46 -3.60 -1.59 -0.49
N VAL A 47 -3.85 -1.07 0.71
CA VAL A 47 -2.90 -1.13 1.81
C VAL A 47 -3.32 -2.25 2.79
N PRO A 48 -2.50 -3.31 2.97
CA PRO A 48 -2.75 -4.34 3.95
C PRO A 48 -2.36 -3.89 5.37
N GLY A 49 -2.94 -4.56 6.37
CA GLY A 49 -2.67 -4.31 7.78
C GLY A 49 -3.10 -5.49 8.65
N LEU A 50 -2.56 -5.53 9.86
CA LEU A 50 -3.01 -6.42 10.93
C LEU A 50 -4.29 -5.88 11.59
N GLY A 51 -4.43 -4.56 11.66
CA GLY A 51 -5.61 -3.90 12.17
C GLY A 51 -5.78 -2.49 11.63
N PHE A 52 -7.00 -1.99 11.70
CA PHE A 52 -7.39 -0.64 11.32
C PHE A 52 -8.34 -0.07 12.37
N ASP A 53 -8.37 1.26 12.53
CA ASP A 53 -9.43 1.92 13.29
C ASP A 53 -10.29 2.82 12.39
N ARG A 54 -11.45 3.24 12.89
CA ARG A 54 -12.41 4.04 12.11
C ARG A 54 -11.90 5.43 11.71
N ASN A 55 -10.77 5.88 12.26
CA ASN A 55 -10.13 7.14 11.90
C ASN A 55 -9.12 6.98 10.76
N GLY A 56 -8.95 5.76 10.23
CA GLY A 56 -8.01 5.46 9.17
C GLY A 56 -6.63 5.05 9.66
N ASN A 57 -6.39 4.96 10.97
CA ASN A 57 -5.09 4.50 11.47
C ASN A 57 -4.92 3.01 11.16
N ARG A 58 -3.66 2.59 10.99
CA ARG A 58 -3.31 1.26 10.52
C ARG A 58 -2.19 0.67 11.35
N LEU A 59 -2.36 -0.57 11.78
CA LEU A 59 -1.30 -1.38 12.37
C LEU A 59 -0.72 -2.31 11.30
N GLY A 60 0.54 -2.10 10.92
CA GLY A 60 1.27 -3.01 10.04
C GLY A 60 2.08 -4.07 10.79
N HIS A 61 2.88 -4.86 10.07
CA HIS A 61 3.82 -5.84 10.66
C HIS A 61 5.10 -5.21 11.28
N GLY A 62 5.10 -3.90 11.57
CA GLY A 62 6.17 -3.22 12.32
C GLY A 62 7.41 -2.75 11.54
N LYS A 63 7.54 -3.02 10.23
CA LYS A 63 8.69 -2.54 9.43
C LYS A 63 8.49 -1.17 8.75
N GLY A 64 7.27 -0.65 8.78
CA GLY A 64 6.91 0.65 8.21
C GLY A 64 7.10 0.75 6.68
N TYR A 65 6.97 -0.37 5.94
CA TYR A 65 7.21 -0.36 4.49
C TYR A 65 6.23 0.52 3.74
N TYR A 66 4.95 0.46 4.07
CA TYR A 66 3.91 1.25 3.41
C TYR A 66 4.00 2.73 3.78
N ASP A 67 4.31 3.04 5.04
CA ASP A 67 4.47 4.42 5.50
C ASP A 67 5.62 5.10 4.75
N LYS A 68 6.79 4.44 4.69
CA LYS A 68 7.96 4.89 3.91
C LYS A 68 7.67 5.00 2.42
N PHE A 69 6.92 4.05 1.86
CA PHE A 69 6.57 4.08 0.44
C PHE A 69 5.66 5.25 0.10
N TYR A 70 4.67 5.55 0.94
CA TYR A 70 3.80 6.70 0.75
C TYR A 70 4.56 8.02 0.92
N THR A 71 5.49 8.12 1.89
CA THR A 71 6.41 9.26 1.97
C THR A 71 7.19 9.45 0.66
N ARG A 72 7.64 8.36 0.02
CA ARG A 72 8.27 8.44 -1.31
C ARG A 72 7.30 8.90 -2.38
N CYS A 73 6.03 8.47 -2.37
CA CYS A 73 5.00 9.00 -3.28
C CYS A 73 4.86 10.52 -3.13
N LEU A 74 4.80 11.04 -1.89
CA LEU A 74 4.72 12.48 -1.62
C LEU A 74 5.96 13.22 -2.12
N GLN A 75 7.16 12.67 -1.90
CA GLN A 75 8.39 13.26 -2.43
C GLN A 75 8.38 13.33 -3.95
N MET A 76 7.96 12.26 -4.62
CA MET A 76 7.90 12.20 -6.08
C MET A 76 6.80 13.08 -6.67
N ASN A 77 5.73 13.36 -5.91
CA ASN A 77 4.77 14.41 -6.26
C ASN A 77 5.41 15.79 -6.26
N LEU A 78 6.22 16.10 -5.24
CA LEU A 78 6.91 17.37 -5.12
C LEU A 78 8.00 17.56 -6.19
N THR A 79 8.76 16.50 -6.54
CA THR A 79 9.89 16.59 -7.47
C THR A 79 9.50 16.43 -8.93
N ASP A 80 8.61 15.48 -9.23
CA ASP A 80 8.31 15.04 -10.60
C ASP A 80 6.82 15.18 -10.94
N GLN A 81 6.04 15.87 -10.10
CA GLN A 81 4.60 16.07 -10.27
C GLN A 81 3.82 14.76 -10.45
N LYS A 82 4.32 13.66 -9.87
CA LYS A 82 3.60 12.38 -9.85
C LYS A 82 2.35 12.48 -8.98
N GLN A 83 1.30 11.75 -9.33
CA GLN A 83 0.07 11.68 -8.58
C GLN A 83 0.28 11.11 -7.18
N ILE A 84 -0.43 11.69 -6.21
CA ILE A 84 -0.52 11.13 -4.86
C ILE A 84 -1.61 10.06 -4.88
N PRO A 85 -1.28 8.81 -4.54
CA PRO A 85 -2.25 7.72 -4.58
C PRO A 85 -3.29 7.85 -3.47
N TYR A 86 -4.52 7.47 -3.78
CA TYR A 86 -5.54 7.19 -2.77
C TYR A 86 -5.17 5.91 -2.01
N LEU A 87 -5.20 5.96 -0.69
CA LEU A 87 -4.91 4.83 0.18
C LEU A 87 -6.20 4.17 0.63
N LEU A 88 -6.43 2.96 0.15
CA LEU A 88 -7.59 2.15 0.48
C LEU A 88 -7.16 0.93 1.29
N ALA A 89 -7.62 0.85 2.52
CA ALA A 89 -7.52 -0.36 3.31
C ALA A 89 -8.70 -1.29 3.01
N VAL A 90 -8.41 -2.58 2.92
CA VAL A 90 -9.42 -3.64 2.90
C VAL A 90 -9.13 -4.54 4.09
N CYS A 91 -10.13 -4.78 4.94
CA CYS A 91 -9.95 -5.55 6.16
C CYS A 91 -11.16 -6.42 6.50
N LEU A 92 -10.93 -7.44 7.32
CA LEU A 92 -12.01 -8.18 7.98
C LEU A 92 -12.57 -7.36 9.14
N SER A 93 -13.78 -7.68 9.58
CA SER A 93 -14.39 -7.04 10.75
C SER A 93 -13.54 -7.22 12.02
N GLU A 94 -12.89 -8.37 12.19
CA GLU A 94 -12.01 -8.67 13.32
C GLU A 94 -10.73 -7.84 13.33
N GLN A 95 -10.37 -7.25 12.19
CA GLN A 95 -9.23 -6.35 12.07
C GLN A 95 -9.62 -4.90 12.35
N LEU A 96 -10.92 -4.59 12.47
CA LEU A 96 -11.39 -3.26 12.86
C LEU A 96 -11.44 -3.17 14.38
N VAL A 97 -10.63 -2.28 14.96
CA VAL A 97 -10.52 -2.07 16.41
C VAL A 97 -10.87 -0.64 16.78
N ASP A 98 -11.15 -0.41 18.06
CA ASP A 98 -11.57 0.92 18.54
C ASP A 98 -10.45 1.96 18.47
N PHE A 99 -9.21 1.55 18.72
CA PHE A 99 -8.06 2.44 18.74
C PHE A 99 -6.77 1.74 18.33
N ILE A 100 -6.02 2.38 17.43
CA ILE A 100 -4.65 1.98 17.10
C ILE A 100 -3.67 3.03 17.64
N PRO A 101 -2.72 2.63 18.51
CA PRO A 101 -1.59 3.49 18.86
C PRO A 101 -0.81 3.86 17.59
N HIS A 102 -0.60 5.15 17.38
CA HIS A 102 0.09 5.69 16.22
C HIS A 102 0.94 6.90 16.62
N GLY A 103 1.96 7.20 15.81
CA GLY A 103 2.79 8.40 15.93
C GLY A 103 2.78 9.24 14.66
N ASP A 104 3.52 10.34 14.69
CA ASP A 104 3.52 11.35 13.61
C ASP A 104 4.00 10.84 12.24
N GLN A 105 4.68 9.69 12.22
CA GLN A 105 5.22 9.07 11.00
C GLN A 105 4.28 8.00 10.42
N ASP A 106 3.19 7.66 11.11
CA ASP A 106 2.25 6.65 10.65
C ASP A 106 1.27 7.25 9.65
N VAL A 107 1.08 6.57 8.52
CA VAL A 107 0.25 7.07 7.43
C VAL A 107 -1.18 6.60 7.61
N VAL A 108 -2.09 7.57 7.71
CA VAL A 108 -3.54 7.37 7.81
C VAL A 108 -4.13 7.05 6.44
N MET A 109 -5.00 6.05 6.38
CA MET A 109 -5.72 5.64 5.16
C MET A 109 -6.77 6.67 4.75
N ASN A 110 -7.03 6.79 3.45
CA ASN A 110 -8.12 7.66 2.96
C ASN A 110 -9.48 6.99 3.16
N ALA A 111 -9.55 5.68 2.99
CA ALA A 111 -10.72 4.90 3.34
C ALA A 111 -10.36 3.49 3.82
N ILE A 112 -11.26 2.89 4.60
CA ILE A 112 -11.25 1.49 5.00
C ILE A 112 -12.56 0.86 4.53
N ILE A 113 -12.46 -0.31 3.89
CA ILE A 113 -13.60 -1.13 3.49
C ILE A 113 -13.54 -2.46 4.23
N THR A 114 -14.66 -2.83 4.87
CA THR A 114 -14.81 -4.16 5.48
C THR A 114 -15.41 -5.17 4.51
N GLN A 115 -15.28 -6.46 4.81
CA GLN A 115 -15.95 -7.53 4.04
C GLN A 115 -17.48 -7.41 4.04
N GLU A 116 -18.05 -6.76 5.05
CA GLU A 116 -19.48 -6.47 5.17
C GLU A 116 -19.93 -5.26 4.33
N GLY A 117 -19.00 -4.58 3.66
CA GLY A 117 -19.26 -3.42 2.81
C GLY A 117 -19.36 -2.08 3.55
N GLU A 118 -18.96 -2.04 4.83
CA GLU A 118 -18.86 -0.77 5.57
C GLU A 118 -17.69 0.05 5.03
N ILE A 119 -17.89 1.37 4.92
CA ILE A 119 -16.87 2.29 4.41
C ILE A 119 -16.65 3.42 5.41
N PHE A 120 -15.43 3.48 5.95
CA PHE A 120 -14.98 4.58 6.80
C PHE A 120 -14.05 5.46 5.99
N LYS A 121 -14.41 6.73 5.78
CA LYS A 121 -13.57 7.69 5.04
C LYS A 121 -12.94 8.68 6.01
N LYS A 122 -11.70 9.04 5.72
CA LYS A 122 -11.07 10.20 6.34
C LYS A 122 -11.82 11.45 5.88
N ASN A 123 -12.35 12.21 6.84
CA ASN A 123 -12.96 13.52 6.60
C ASN A 123 -11.91 14.54 6.11
#